data_AF-A0A838W298-F1
#
_entry.id   AF-A0A838W298-F1
#
_cell.length_a   1.000
_cell.length_b   1.000
_cell.length_c   1.000
_cell.angle_alpha   90.00
_cell.angle_beta   90.00
_cell.angle_gamma   90.00
#
_symmetry.space_group_name_H-M   'P 1'
#
loop_
_entity.id
_entity.type
_entity.pdbx_description
1 polymer ?
#
loop_
_entity_poly.entity_id
_entity_poly.type
_entity_poly.pdbx_seq_one_letter_code
_entity_poly.pdbx_strand_id
1 'polypeptide(L)'
;MTRAFSFLFFFISSWIGLSAVFSYIVFIFNFNYSFHFVIWVSAFIFSLSVFFKPILSTRKSFRERFSTSVSWPPFVKLINGLTWALPFILIPFFQKDYPFLLLTGLSSGNLSTFIFLRRYSKINSIEQMVTGSVLLSSLFCILILYYIYSVDYELILFASRLLISLSYGLGGIVGYFKEF
;
A
#
# COMPACT_ATOMS: atom_id res chain seq x y z
N MET A 1 -18.31 -11.44 7.00
CA MET A 1 -18.05 -10.70 5.74
C MET A 1 -16.76 -9.86 5.73
N THR A 2 -15.97 -9.82 6.81
CA THR A 2 -14.72 -9.02 6.93
C THR A 2 -13.49 -9.66 6.29
N ARG A 3 -13.36 -11.00 6.35
CA ARG A 3 -12.17 -11.74 5.86
C ARG A 3 -11.90 -11.60 4.37
N ALA A 4 -12.94 -11.36 3.57
CA ALA A 4 -12.77 -11.24 2.12
C ALA A 4 -11.89 -10.03 1.77
N PHE A 5 -12.08 -8.88 2.44
CA PHE A 5 -11.34 -7.66 2.14
C PHE A 5 -9.82 -7.81 2.36
N SER A 6 -9.38 -8.74 3.22
CA SER A 6 -7.97 -9.09 3.42
C SER A 6 -7.28 -9.63 2.17
N PHE A 7 -8.02 -10.25 1.24
CA PHE A 7 -7.42 -10.75 -0.01
C PHE A 7 -6.92 -9.62 -0.90
N LEU A 8 -7.49 -8.42 -0.81
CA LEU A 8 -6.95 -7.25 -1.50
C LEU A 8 -5.57 -6.88 -0.95
N PHE A 9 -5.38 -7.01 0.36
CA PHE A 9 -4.09 -6.73 1.02
C PHE A 9 -3.04 -7.77 0.66
N PHE A 10 -3.41 -9.06 0.65
CA PHE A 10 -2.50 -10.12 0.18
C PHE A 10 -2.10 -9.97 -1.28
N PHE A 11 -3.04 -9.58 -2.13
CA PHE A 11 -2.76 -9.25 -3.53
C PHE A 11 -1.73 -8.11 -3.66
N ILE A 12 -1.94 -6.99 -2.96
CA ILE A 12 -1.02 -5.84 -2.99
C ILE A 12 0.35 -6.23 -2.45
N SER A 13 0.39 -6.96 -1.33
CA SER A 13 1.61 -7.47 -0.71
C SER A 13 2.41 -8.33 -1.70
N SER A 14 1.77 -9.33 -2.31
CA SER A 14 2.39 -10.21 -3.30
C SER A 14 2.92 -9.43 -4.50
N TRP A 15 2.12 -8.53 -5.07
CA TRP A 15 2.49 -7.77 -6.26
C TRP A 15 3.71 -6.88 -5.99
N ILE A 16 3.66 -6.07 -4.94
CA ILE A 16 4.74 -5.14 -4.60
C ILE A 16 5.99 -5.90 -4.18
N GLY A 17 5.85 -6.96 -3.39
CA GLY A 17 6.96 -7.78 -2.92
C GLY A 17 7.73 -8.44 -4.07
N LEU A 18 7.02 -9.13 -4.97
CA LEU A 18 7.64 -9.75 -6.14
C LEU A 18 8.30 -8.70 -7.05
N SER A 19 7.60 -7.59 -7.31
CA SER A 19 8.13 -6.50 -8.14
C SER A 19 9.41 -5.91 -7.54
N ALA A 20 9.47 -5.74 -6.22
CA ALA A 20 10.62 -5.19 -5.52
C ALA A 20 11.83 -6.12 -5.60
N VAL A 21 11.65 -7.41 -5.28
CA VAL A 21 12.72 -8.41 -5.29
C VAL A 21 13.30 -8.57 -6.69
N PHE A 22 12.47 -8.78 -7.71
CA PHE A 22 12.98 -8.94 -9.07
C PHE A 22 13.57 -7.65 -9.65
N SER A 23 13.01 -6.48 -9.31
CA SER A 23 13.63 -5.20 -9.71
C SER A 23 15.02 -5.04 -9.10
N TYR A 24 15.21 -5.44 -7.85
CA TYR A 24 16.51 -5.34 -7.20
C TYR A 24 17.53 -6.33 -7.79
N ILE A 25 17.09 -7.51 -8.23
CA ILE A 25 17.92 -8.44 -9.01
C ILE A 25 18.37 -7.78 -10.33
N VAL A 26 17.45 -7.14 -11.08
CA VAL A 26 17.80 -6.39 -12.30
C VAL A 26 18.87 -5.33 -12.03
N PHE A 27 18.74 -4.61 -10.92
CA PHE A 27 19.72 -3.62 -10.49
C PHE A 27 21.09 -4.24 -10.17
N ILE A 28 21.14 -5.28 -9.32
CA ILE A 28 22.40 -5.96 -8.93
C ILE A 28 23.16 -6.49 -10.15
N PHE A 29 22.45 -7.10 -11.09
CA PHE A 29 23.06 -7.71 -12.28
C PHE A 29 23.24 -6.71 -13.44
N ASN A 30 22.96 -5.42 -13.24
CA ASN A 30 23.06 -4.37 -14.26
C ASN A 30 22.31 -4.71 -15.56
N PHE A 31 21.15 -5.36 -15.45
CA PHE A 31 20.29 -5.60 -16.61
C PHE A 31 19.64 -4.31 -17.09
N ASN A 32 19.18 -4.32 -18.35
CA ASN A 32 18.54 -3.14 -18.96
C ASN A 32 17.35 -2.66 -18.12
N TYR A 33 17.31 -1.36 -17.83
CA TYR A 33 16.25 -0.73 -17.03
C TYR A 33 14.82 -1.00 -17.56
N SER A 34 14.68 -1.26 -18.87
CA SER A 34 13.41 -1.63 -19.51
C SER A 34 12.77 -2.88 -18.88
N PHE A 35 13.56 -3.76 -18.25
CA PHE A 35 13.04 -4.93 -17.54
C PHE A 35 12.20 -4.58 -16.31
N HIS A 36 12.38 -3.41 -15.69
CA HIS A 36 11.56 -3.02 -14.54
C HIS A 36 10.08 -2.97 -14.91
N PHE A 37 9.73 -2.37 -16.04
CA PHE A 37 8.33 -2.32 -16.48
C PHE A 37 7.74 -3.72 -16.67
N VAL A 38 8.48 -4.60 -17.36
CA VAL A 38 8.07 -5.99 -17.60
C VAL A 38 7.90 -6.76 -16.30
N ILE A 39 8.80 -6.57 -15.34
CA ILE A 39 8.72 -7.21 -14.01
C ILE A 39 7.47 -6.75 -13.27
N TRP A 40 7.21 -5.45 -13.22
CA TRP A 40 6.06 -4.90 -12.50
C TRP A 40 4.73 -5.40 -13.08
N VAL A 41 4.61 -5.47 -14.41
CA VAL A 41 3.44 -6.02 -15.10
C VAL A 41 3.32 -7.52 -14.87
N SER A 42 4.42 -8.27 -14.99
CA SER A 42 4.41 -9.73 -14.80
C SER A 42 4.05 -10.11 -13.37
N ALA A 43 4.60 -9.40 -12.38
CA ALA A 43 4.26 -9.59 -10.97
C ALA A 43 2.79 -9.25 -10.70
N PHE A 44 2.25 -8.19 -11.31
CA PHE A 44 0.82 -7.87 -11.22
C PHE A 44 -0.04 -9.01 -11.75
N ILE A 45 0.25 -9.48 -12.96
CA ILE A 45 -0.52 -10.56 -13.62
C ILE A 45 -0.44 -11.84 -12.78
N PHE A 46 0.75 -12.19 -12.28
CA PHE A 46 0.95 -13.34 -11.42
C PHE A 46 0.13 -13.23 -10.13
N SER A 47 0.27 -12.14 -9.39
CA SER A 47 -0.48 -11.92 -8.14
C SER A 47 -1.99 -11.88 -8.40
N LEU A 48 -2.44 -11.25 -9.49
CA LEU A 48 -3.86 -11.24 -9.85
C LEU A 48 -4.35 -12.66 -10.14
N SER A 49 -3.57 -13.48 -10.84
CA SER A 49 -3.93 -14.87 -11.16
C SER A 49 -4.09 -15.72 -9.90
N VAL A 50 -3.17 -15.58 -8.93
CA VAL A 50 -3.22 -16.27 -7.63
C VAL A 50 -4.45 -15.83 -6.83
N PHE A 51 -4.74 -14.53 -6.79
CA PHE A 51 -5.78 -13.96 -5.95
C PHE A 51 -7.10 -13.66 -6.68
N PHE A 52 -7.28 -14.09 -7.93
CA PHE A 52 -8.43 -13.69 -8.76
C PHE A 52 -9.78 -14.04 -8.12
N LYS A 53 -10.01 -15.32 -7.81
CA LYS A 53 -11.25 -15.79 -7.17
C LYS A 53 -11.46 -15.14 -5.79
N PRO A 54 -10.46 -15.09 -4.90
CA PRO A 54 -10.57 -14.36 -3.64
C PRO A 54 -10.90 -12.86 -3.81
N ILE A 55 -10.28 -12.17 -4.76
CA ILE A 55 -10.56 -10.74 -5.05
C ILE A 55 -12.00 -10.55 -5.50
N LEU A 56 -12.54 -11.42 -6.36
CA LEU A 56 -13.94 -11.33 -6.77
C LEU A 56 -14.91 -11.46 -5.59
N SER A 57 -14.57 -12.27 -4.58
CA SER A 57 -15.37 -12.39 -3.35
C SER A 57 -15.41 -11.09 -2.52
N THR A 58 -14.44 -10.18 -2.72
CA THR A 58 -14.39 -8.89 -2.02
C THR A 58 -15.37 -7.85 -2.55
N ARG A 59 -15.95 -8.07 -3.73
CA ARG A 59 -16.81 -7.11 -4.44
C ARG A 59 -17.93 -6.56 -3.57
N LYS A 60 -18.59 -7.42 -2.79
CA LYS A 60 -19.68 -7.00 -1.89
C LYS A 60 -19.16 -6.08 -0.79
N SER A 61 -18.09 -6.47 -0.10
CA SER A 61 -17.49 -5.66 0.96
C SER A 61 -16.94 -4.33 0.43
N PHE A 62 -16.33 -4.35 -0.76
CA PHE A 62 -15.88 -3.13 -1.43
C PHE A 62 -17.05 -2.19 -1.75
N ARG A 63 -18.13 -2.73 -2.33
CA ARG A 63 -19.34 -1.96 -2.63
C ARG A 63 -19.97 -1.36 -1.38
N GLU A 64 -20.05 -2.12 -0.29
CA GLU A 64 -20.54 -1.61 1.00
C GLU A 64 -19.69 -0.43 1.48
N ARG A 65 -18.37 -0.61 1.59
CA ARG A 65 -17.45 0.46 2.02
C ARG A 65 -17.55 1.70 1.12
N PHE A 66 -17.59 1.51 -0.18
CA PHE A 66 -17.74 2.60 -1.15
C PHE A 66 -19.10 3.33 -1.00
N SER A 67 -20.20 2.58 -0.92
CA SER A 67 -21.53 3.19 -0.74
C SER A 67 -21.62 4.01 0.54
N THR A 68 -20.96 3.56 1.62
CA THR A 68 -20.91 4.30 2.88
C THR A 68 -19.96 5.49 2.87
N SER A 69 -18.96 5.53 1.98
CA SER A 69 -18.10 6.72 1.86
C SER A 69 -18.74 7.83 1.03
N VAL A 70 -19.70 7.49 0.16
CA VAL A 70 -20.51 8.47 -0.58
C VAL A 70 -21.39 9.31 0.35
N SER A 71 -21.77 8.81 1.54
CA SER A 71 -22.53 9.60 2.51
C SER A 71 -21.68 10.47 3.45
N TRP A 72 -20.34 10.40 3.35
CA TRP A 72 -19.47 11.21 4.20
C TRP A 72 -19.62 12.71 3.94
N PRO A 73 -19.37 13.56 4.95
CA PRO A 73 -19.30 15.01 4.76
C PRO A 73 -18.31 15.38 3.64
N PRO A 74 -18.59 16.41 2.81
CA PRO A 74 -17.72 16.78 1.70
C PRO A 74 -16.25 17.01 2.09
N PHE A 75 -16.02 17.68 3.21
CA PHE A 75 -14.66 17.93 3.72
C PHE A 75 -13.90 16.65 4.09
N VAL A 76 -14.61 15.64 4.62
CA VAL A 76 -14.02 14.33 4.95
C VAL A 76 -13.61 13.57 3.70
N LYS A 77 -14.46 13.61 2.66
CA LYS A 77 -14.12 13.03 1.35
C LYS A 77 -12.91 13.71 0.74
N LEU A 78 -12.85 15.04 0.81
CA LEU A 78 -11.73 15.82 0.32
C LEU A 78 -10.43 15.44 1.04
N ILE A 79 -10.42 15.43 2.38
CA ILE A 79 -9.23 15.04 3.15
C ILE A 79 -8.80 13.62 2.77
N ASN A 80 -9.72 12.66 2.77
CA ASN A 80 -9.38 11.27 2.41
C ASN A 80 -8.88 11.15 0.97
N GLY A 81 -9.45 11.92 0.04
CA GLY A 81 -8.98 11.96 -1.34
C GLY A 81 -7.57 12.54 -1.43
N LEU A 82 -7.29 13.61 -0.70
CA LEU A 82 -5.97 14.26 -0.69
C LEU A 82 -4.90 13.38 -0.04
N THR A 83 -5.18 12.70 1.08
CA THR A 83 -4.21 11.77 1.69
C THR A 83 -3.83 10.63 0.76
N TRP A 84 -4.77 10.15 -0.05
CA TRP A 84 -4.52 9.13 -1.07
C TRP A 84 -3.86 9.65 -2.35
N ALA A 85 -4.21 10.84 -2.83
CA ALA A 85 -3.81 11.29 -4.16
C ALA A 85 -2.64 12.27 -4.15
N LEU A 86 -2.60 13.20 -3.18
CA LEU A 86 -1.65 14.31 -3.18
C LEU A 86 -0.20 13.83 -3.18
N PRO A 87 0.23 12.86 -2.34
CA PRO A 87 1.63 12.42 -2.37
C PRO A 87 2.05 11.82 -3.71
N PHE A 88 1.15 11.13 -4.41
CA PHE A 88 1.45 10.57 -5.74
C PHE A 88 1.45 11.63 -6.85
N ILE A 89 0.58 12.65 -6.74
CA ILE A 89 0.59 13.80 -7.65
C ILE A 89 1.91 14.59 -7.52
N LEU A 90 2.53 14.59 -6.34
CA LEU A 90 3.79 15.28 -6.09
C LEU A 90 5.02 14.53 -6.65
N ILE A 91 4.94 13.21 -6.88
CA ILE A 91 6.08 12.40 -7.34
C ILE A 91 6.79 12.96 -8.59
N PRO A 92 6.08 13.37 -9.67
CA PRO A 92 6.74 13.91 -10.86
C PRO A 92 7.55 15.18 -10.59
N PHE A 93 7.15 15.97 -9.59
CA PHE A 93 7.81 17.21 -9.18
C PHE A 93 8.95 16.99 -8.18
N PHE A 94 8.87 15.91 -7.41
CA PHE A 94 9.81 15.57 -6.33
C PHE A 94 10.32 14.13 -6.48
N GLN A 95 10.97 13.85 -7.62
CA GLN A 95 11.38 12.48 -7.99
C GLN A 95 12.35 11.85 -6.98
N LYS A 96 13.24 12.64 -6.38
CA LYS A 96 14.16 12.19 -5.32
C LYS A 96 13.44 11.77 -4.05
N ASP A 97 12.23 12.30 -3.83
CA ASP A 97 11.42 11.99 -2.65
C ASP A 97 10.44 10.85 -2.90
N TYR A 98 10.51 10.18 -4.06
CA TYR A 98 9.64 9.07 -4.44
C TYR A 98 9.42 8.03 -3.32
N PRO A 99 10.44 7.45 -2.66
CA PRO A 99 10.22 6.45 -1.62
C PRO A 99 9.50 7.02 -0.39
N PHE A 100 9.74 8.29 -0.06
CA PHE A 100 9.09 8.97 1.07
C PHE A 100 7.63 9.30 0.74
N LEU A 101 7.37 9.87 -0.44
CA LEU A 101 6.03 10.21 -0.92
C LEU A 101 5.15 8.96 -1.07
N LEU A 102 5.70 7.83 -1.53
CA LEU A 102 5.01 6.55 -1.53
C LEU A 102 4.54 6.15 -0.12
N LEU A 103 5.47 6.12 0.85
CA LEU A 103 5.17 5.72 2.21
C LEU A 103 4.21 6.70 2.89
N THR A 104 4.33 8.02 2.63
CA THR A 104 3.39 9.04 3.11
C THR A 104 1.99 8.84 2.55
N GLY A 105 1.84 8.65 1.23
CA GLY A 105 0.53 8.44 0.60
C GLY A 105 -0.14 7.16 1.10
N LEU A 106 0.59 6.05 1.13
CA LEU A 106 0.05 4.79 1.58
C LEU A 106 -0.28 4.79 3.08
N SER A 107 0.58 5.37 3.94
CA SER A 107 0.30 5.46 5.39
C SER A 107 -0.88 6.36 5.69
N SER A 108 -0.85 7.62 5.24
CA SER A 108 -1.90 8.59 5.49
C SER A 108 -3.23 8.20 4.84
N GLY A 109 -3.20 7.63 3.64
CA GLY A 109 -4.38 7.08 2.96
C GLY A 109 -5.04 5.98 3.78
N ASN A 110 -4.28 4.95 4.21
CA ASN A 110 -4.83 3.87 5.02
C ASN A 110 -5.35 4.35 6.39
N LEU A 111 -4.59 5.19 7.09
CA LEU A 111 -5.00 5.72 8.40
C LEU A 111 -6.23 6.60 8.32
N SER A 112 -6.29 7.52 7.35
CA SER A 112 -7.47 8.38 7.15
C SER A 112 -8.71 7.56 6.79
N THR A 113 -8.59 6.58 5.88
CA THR A 113 -9.71 5.71 5.53
C THR A 113 -10.19 4.89 6.73
N PHE A 114 -9.28 4.38 7.58
CA PHE A 114 -9.66 3.72 8.82
C PHE A 114 -10.44 4.65 9.76
N ILE A 115 -9.90 5.85 10.03
CA ILE A 115 -10.52 6.83 10.93
C ILE A 115 -11.93 7.17 10.45
N PHE A 116 -12.10 7.43 9.15
CA PHE A 116 -13.38 7.84 8.60
C PHE A 116 -14.39 6.70 8.45
N LEU A 117 -13.97 5.49 8.06
CA LEU A 117 -14.84 4.32 8.08
C LEU A 117 -15.34 4.01 9.49
N ARG A 118 -14.47 4.13 10.50
CA ARG A 118 -14.84 3.91 11.90
C ARG A 118 -15.79 4.99 12.41
N ARG A 119 -15.51 6.26 12.12
CA ARG A 119 -16.26 7.43 12.61
C ARG A 119 -17.63 7.58 11.94
N TYR A 120 -17.68 7.48 10.62
CA TYR A 120 -18.85 7.85 9.81
C TYR A 120 -19.62 6.65 9.26
N SER A 121 -18.99 5.48 9.15
CA SER A 121 -19.63 4.28 8.59
C SER A 121 -19.78 3.14 9.60
N LYS A 122 -19.28 3.31 10.83
CA LYS A 122 -19.24 2.27 11.89
C LYS A 122 -18.56 0.97 11.43
N ILE A 123 -17.67 1.05 10.42
CA ILE A 123 -16.91 -0.07 9.88
C ILE A 123 -15.54 -0.06 10.54
N ASN A 124 -15.19 -1.15 11.22
CA ASN A 124 -13.89 -1.29 11.87
C ASN A 124 -12.88 -2.01 10.95
N SER A 125 -12.18 -1.25 10.10
CA SER A 125 -11.16 -1.72 9.16
C SER A 125 -9.76 -1.82 9.79
N ILE A 126 -9.58 -2.80 10.69
CA ILE A 126 -8.31 -2.99 11.42
C ILE A 126 -7.13 -3.21 10.47
N GLU A 127 -7.38 -3.83 9.31
CA GLU A 127 -6.39 -4.07 8.28
C GLU A 127 -5.75 -2.76 7.77
N GLN A 128 -6.55 -1.72 7.59
CA GLN A 128 -6.07 -0.40 7.19
C GLN A 128 -5.32 0.30 8.33
N MET A 129 -5.79 0.17 9.57
CA MET A 129 -5.10 0.72 10.73
C MET A 129 -3.70 0.13 10.86
N VAL A 130 -3.58 -1.20 10.81
CA VAL A 130 -2.29 -1.91 10.93
C VAL A 130 -1.37 -1.54 9.79
N THR A 131 -1.81 -1.67 8.54
CA THR A 131 -0.98 -1.32 7.38
C THR A 131 -0.54 0.13 7.43
N GLY A 132 -1.45 1.07 7.72
CA GLY A 132 -1.14 2.49 7.82
C GLY A 132 -0.11 2.81 8.91
N SER A 133 -0.23 2.21 10.09
CA SER A 133 0.71 2.39 11.19
C SER A 133 2.09 1.81 10.89
N VAL A 134 2.17 0.59 10.33
CA VAL A 134 3.46 -0.03 9.97
C VAL A 134 4.16 0.76 8.86
N LEU A 135 3.41 1.27 7.88
CA LEU A 135 3.94 2.14 6.83
C LEU A 135 4.45 3.47 7.39
N LEU A 136 3.74 4.06 8.36
CA LEU A 136 4.17 5.30 9.00
C LEU A 136 5.47 5.08 9.79
N SER A 137 5.59 4.00 10.55
CA SER A 137 6.84 3.63 11.22
C SER A 137 7.96 3.37 10.21
N SER A 138 7.63 2.74 9.08
CA SER A 138 8.57 2.48 7.99
C SER A 138 9.05 3.77 7.32
N LEU A 139 8.19 4.79 7.17
CA LEU A 139 8.58 6.13 6.69
C LEU A 139 9.66 6.73 7.59
N PHE A 140 9.46 6.74 8.90
CA PHE A 140 10.46 7.26 9.84
C PHE A 140 11.77 6.47 9.78
N CYS A 141 11.70 5.14 9.70
CA CYS A 141 12.87 4.29 9.55
C CYS A 141 13.65 4.63 8.26
N ILE A 142 12.95 4.74 7.13
CA ILE A 142 13.56 5.04 5.83
C ILE A 142 14.14 6.47 5.80
N LEU A 143 13.49 7.45 6.42
CA LEU A 143 14.04 8.81 6.56
C LEU A 143 15.35 8.82 7.36
N ILE A 144 15.41 8.07 8.47
CA ILE A 144 16.62 7.93 9.28
C ILE A 144 17.74 7.27 8.46
N LEU A 145 17.45 6.16 7.77
CA LEU A 145 18.44 5.45 6.97
C LEU A 145 19.00 6.34 5.85
N TYR A 146 18.14 7.09 5.15
CA TYR A 146 18.57 7.93 4.04
C TYR A 146 19.31 9.19 4.51
N TYR A 147 18.74 9.97 5.42
CA TYR A 147 19.29 11.29 5.79
C TYR A 147 20.36 11.24 6.88
N ILE A 148 20.31 10.28 7.80
CA ILE A 148 21.26 10.19 8.91
C ILE A 148 22.38 9.20 8.57
N TYR A 149 22.03 8.02 8.09
CA TYR A 149 23.00 6.98 7.76
C TYR A 149 23.51 7.03 6.32
N SER A 150 23.01 7.96 5.49
CA SER A 150 23.45 8.15 4.10
C SER A 150 23.41 6.86 3.27
N VAL A 151 22.41 6.00 3.53
CA VAL A 151 22.22 4.75 2.80
C VAL A 151 21.90 5.05 1.33
N ASP A 152 22.47 4.25 0.43
CA ASP A 152 22.29 4.36 -1.01
C ASP A 152 20.80 4.41 -1.41
N TYR A 153 20.50 5.27 -2.38
CA TYR A 153 19.12 5.53 -2.81
C TYR A 153 18.43 4.28 -3.37
N GLU A 154 19.13 3.44 -4.13
CA GLU A 154 18.53 2.22 -4.70
C GLU A 154 18.22 1.20 -3.60
N LEU A 155 19.06 1.14 -2.56
CA LEU A 155 18.79 0.33 -1.37
C LEU A 155 17.59 0.88 -0.57
N ILE A 156 17.45 2.20 -0.44
CA ILE A 156 16.27 2.84 0.17
C ILE A 156 15.00 2.57 -0.65
N LEU A 157 15.09 2.63 -1.97
CA LEU A 157 13.99 2.33 -2.88
C LEU A 157 13.56 0.87 -2.76
N PHE A 158 14.51 -0.06 -2.71
CA PHE A 158 14.24 -1.47 -2.48
C PHE A 158 13.61 -1.73 -1.11
N ALA A 159 14.22 -1.20 -0.04
CA ALA A 159 13.74 -1.37 1.33
C ALA A 159 12.34 -0.80 1.54
N SER A 160 12.06 0.40 1.03
CA SER A 160 10.72 1.00 1.11
C SER A 160 9.64 0.13 0.46
N ARG A 161 9.90 -0.42 -0.73
CA ARG A 161 8.97 -1.33 -1.42
C ARG A 161 8.77 -2.65 -0.68
N LEU A 162 9.82 -3.21 -0.09
CA LEU A 162 9.70 -4.40 0.78
C LEU A 162 8.87 -4.09 2.03
N LEU A 163 9.12 -2.96 2.69
CA LEU A 163 8.35 -2.55 3.87
C LEU A 163 6.87 -2.31 3.52
N ILE A 164 6.57 -1.79 2.32
CA ILE A 164 5.19 -1.70 1.83
C ILE A 164 4.58 -3.10 1.70
N SER A 165 5.27 -4.01 1.02
CA SER A 165 4.82 -5.41 0.87
C SER A 165 4.52 -6.06 2.22
N LEU A 166 5.42 -5.94 3.19
CA LEU A 166 5.26 -6.48 4.54
C LEU A 166 4.08 -5.83 5.27
N SER A 167 3.94 -4.50 5.18
CA SER A 167 2.85 -3.77 5.84
C SER A 167 1.47 -4.21 5.33
N TYR A 168 1.33 -4.41 4.02
CA TYR A 168 0.10 -4.94 3.43
C TYR A 168 -0.13 -6.40 3.81
N GLY A 169 0.93 -7.22 3.82
CA GLY A 169 0.85 -8.61 4.27
C GLY A 169 0.35 -8.72 5.71
N LEU A 170 0.92 -7.94 6.63
CA LEU A 170 0.51 -7.87 8.04
C LEU A 170 -0.94 -7.39 8.20
N GLY A 171 -1.34 -6.32 7.50
CA GLY A 171 -2.73 -5.86 7.51
C GLY A 171 -3.71 -6.92 7.02
N GLY A 172 -3.34 -7.65 5.96
CA GLY A 172 -4.11 -8.78 5.45
C GLY A 172 -4.25 -9.91 6.47
N ILE A 173 -3.15 -10.31 7.13
CA ILE A 173 -3.13 -11.33 8.19
C ILE A 173 -4.08 -10.91 9.32
N VAL A 174 -3.91 -9.71 9.86
CA VAL A 174 -4.74 -9.23 10.98
C VAL A 174 -6.22 -9.14 10.58
N GLY A 175 -6.53 -8.63 9.39
CA GLY A 175 -7.90 -8.58 8.90
C GLY A 175 -8.52 -9.97 8.68
N TYR A 176 -7.71 -10.95 8.29
CA TYR A 176 -8.16 -12.32 8.01
C TYR A 176 -8.45 -13.10 9.30
N PHE A 177 -7.56 -12.98 10.29
CA PHE A 177 -7.69 -13.64 11.60
C PHE A 177 -8.56 -12.89 12.59
N LYS A 178 -9.05 -11.69 12.26
CA LYS A 178 -10.04 -10.99 13.08
C LYS A 178 -11.29 -11.86 13.23
N GLU A 179 -11.43 -12.49 14.39
CA GLU A 179 -12.66 -13.09 14.86
C GLU A 179 -13.63 -11.96 15.28
N PHE A 180 -14.92 -12.19 15.07
CA PHE A 180 -15.96 -11.18 15.26
C PHE A 180 -16.12 -10.79 16.73
#